data_AF-A0AAX0KTU0-F1
#
_entry.id   AF-A0AAX0KTU0-F1
#
_cell.length_a   1.000
_cell.length_b   1.000
_cell.length_c   1.000
_cell.angle_alpha   90.00
_cell.angle_beta   90.00
_cell.angle_gamma   90.00
#
_symmetry.space_group_name_H-M   'P 1'
#
loop_
_entity.id
_entity.type
_entity.pdbx_description
1 polymer ?
#
loop_
_entity_poly.entity_id
_entity_poly.type
_entity_poly.pdbx_seq_one_letter_code
_entity_poly.pdbx_strand_id
1 'polypeptide(L)'
;MTISRIAEHLSVTRKTATKVVGELSCEMMPGGRVNFVDLLRRLWRLHQIPSSELPQLQRPLLSVKQLAEMAGVEEHTIRRAGNERDPKWRLPHHADLGPRIRRYLPAHVDAWRLNEPFEWWLEPRFGKAVRLVDTTGGDTAKASTMLYLRNKEQSGC
;
A
#
# COMPACT_ATOMS: atom_id res chain seq x y z
N MET A 1 -15.78 -4.77 -2.56
CA MET A 1 -15.94 -3.41 -3.09
C MET A 1 -16.38 -3.47 -4.56
N THR A 2 -17.25 -2.56 -5.03
CA THR A 2 -17.66 -2.53 -6.44
C THR A 2 -16.56 -1.95 -7.32
N ILE A 3 -16.57 -2.21 -8.63
CA ILE A 3 -15.60 -1.63 -9.57
C ILE A 3 -15.63 -0.10 -9.56
N SER A 4 -16.81 0.53 -9.42
CA SER A 4 -16.90 2.01 -9.31
C SER A 4 -16.13 2.53 -8.09
N ARG A 5 -16.32 1.91 -6.92
CA ARG A 5 -15.58 2.29 -5.71
C ARG A 5 -14.08 1.99 -5.82
N ILE A 6 -13.70 0.93 -6.54
CA ILE A 6 -12.28 0.65 -6.85
C ILE A 6 -11.71 1.76 -7.74
N ALA A 7 -12.46 2.23 -8.73
CA ALA A 7 -12.03 3.32 -9.60
C ALA A 7 -11.83 4.63 -8.84
N GLU A 8 -12.76 4.95 -7.93
CA GLU A 8 -12.65 6.09 -6.99
C GLU A 8 -11.43 5.94 -6.08
N HIS A 9 -11.28 4.80 -5.41
CA HIS A 9 -10.14 4.52 -4.54
C HIS A 9 -8.82 4.63 -5.30
N LEU A 10 -8.68 3.96 -6.44
CA LEU A 10 -7.47 4.01 -7.26
C LEU A 10 -7.27 5.39 -7.95
N SER A 11 -8.26 6.27 -7.89
CA SER A 11 -8.30 7.55 -8.61
C SER A 11 -8.02 7.39 -10.10
N VAL A 12 -8.73 6.45 -10.75
CA VAL A 12 -8.62 6.14 -12.18
C VAL A 12 -10.00 5.93 -12.80
N THR A 13 -10.05 5.77 -14.12
CA THR A 13 -11.30 5.43 -14.82
C THR A 13 -11.78 4.03 -14.44
N ARG A 14 -13.10 3.77 -14.54
CA ARG A 14 -13.67 2.42 -14.36
C ARG A 14 -13.03 1.38 -15.27
N LYS A 15 -12.72 1.74 -16.53
CA LYS A 15 -12.03 0.86 -17.47
C LYS A 15 -10.65 0.44 -16.96
N THR A 16 -9.88 1.40 -16.46
CA THR A 16 -8.55 1.13 -15.86
C THR A 16 -8.70 0.27 -14.61
N ALA A 17 -9.66 0.56 -13.74
CA ALA A 17 -9.92 -0.22 -12.54
C ALA A 17 -10.26 -1.69 -12.85
N THR A 18 -11.16 -1.94 -13.82
CA THR A 18 -11.48 -3.29 -14.29
C THR A 18 -10.25 -4.01 -14.80
N LYS A 19 -9.44 -3.33 -15.61
CA LYS A 19 -8.18 -3.87 -16.13
C LYS A 19 -7.22 -4.27 -15.00
N VAL A 20 -6.97 -3.37 -14.05
CA VAL A 20 -6.09 -3.64 -12.89
C VAL A 20 -6.59 -4.82 -12.07
N VAL A 21 -7.89 -4.86 -11.75
CA VAL A 21 -8.50 -5.97 -10.99
C VAL A 21 -8.32 -7.30 -11.71
N GLY A 22 -8.52 -7.32 -13.03
CA GLY A 22 -8.35 -8.51 -13.86
C GLY A 22 -6.89 -8.96 -13.99
N GLU A 23 -5.97 -8.05 -14.28
CA GLU A 23 -4.53 -8.34 -14.39
C GLU A 23 -3.95 -8.86 -13.08
N LEU A 24 -4.38 -8.30 -11.96
CA LEU A 24 -3.99 -8.78 -10.65
C LEU A 24 -4.69 -10.09 -10.27
N SER A 25 -5.72 -10.52 -11.01
CA SER A 25 -6.56 -11.68 -10.66
C SER A 25 -7.10 -11.58 -9.23
N CYS A 26 -7.65 -10.42 -8.88
CA CYS A 26 -8.18 -10.20 -7.53
C CYS A 26 -9.35 -11.16 -7.24
N GLU A 27 -9.42 -11.62 -6.00
CA GLU A 27 -10.50 -12.46 -5.53
C GLU A 27 -11.85 -11.74 -5.61
N MET A 28 -12.85 -12.44 -6.13
CA MET A 28 -14.21 -11.95 -6.26
C MET A 28 -15.07 -12.50 -5.13
N MET A 29 -15.85 -11.64 -4.50
CA MET A 29 -16.85 -11.94 -3.49
C MET A 29 -18.25 -12.03 -4.11
N PRO A 30 -19.22 -12.66 -3.42
CA PRO A 30 -20.61 -12.71 -3.86
C PRO A 30 -21.18 -11.33 -4.24
N GLY A 31 -21.96 -11.32 -5.32
CA GLY A 31 -22.49 -10.10 -5.94
C GLY A 31 -21.49 -9.35 -6.82
N GLY A 32 -20.46 -10.02 -7.33
CA GLY A 32 -19.50 -9.43 -8.27
C GLY A 32 -18.61 -8.35 -7.66
N ARG A 33 -18.38 -8.39 -6.35
CA ARG A 33 -17.58 -7.40 -5.62
C ARG A 33 -16.13 -7.88 -5.53
N VAL A 34 -15.17 -6.98 -5.68
CA VAL A 34 -13.74 -7.28 -5.49
C VAL A 34 -13.41 -7.35 -4.00
N ASN A 35 -12.66 -8.35 -3.55
CA ASN A 35 -12.11 -8.40 -2.20
C ASN A 35 -11.06 -7.28 -2.03
N PHE A 36 -11.35 -6.31 -1.17
CA PHE A 36 -10.50 -5.13 -1.01
C PHE A 36 -9.16 -5.44 -0.32
N VAL A 37 -9.17 -6.35 0.66
CA VAL A 37 -7.94 -6.80 1.33
C VAL A 37 -7.04 -7.52 0.32
N ASP A 38 -7.62 -8.35 -0.54
CA ASP A 38 -6.85 -9.01 -1.60
C ASP A 38 -6.26 -8.00 -2.60
N LEU A 39 -7.00 -6.96 -2.97
CA LEU A 39 -6.48 -5.87 -3.79
C LEU A 39 -5.26 -5.21 -3.13
N LEU A 40 -5.38 -4.82 -1.86
CA LEU A 40 -4.28 -4.18 -1.12
C LEU A 40 -3.06 -5.09 -1.01
N ARG A 41 -3.29 -6.38 -0.77
CA ARG A 41 -2.24 -7.41 -0.77
C ARG A 41 -1.53 -7.51 -2.12
N ARG A 42 -2.26 -7.46 -3.23
CA ARG A 42 -1.67 -7.59 -4.56
C ARG A 42 -0.94 -6.35 -5.03
N LEU A 43 -1.45 -5.16 -4.70
CA LEU A 43 -0.86 -3.89 -5.12
C LEU A 43 0.28 -3.41 -4.21
N TRP A 44 0.10 -3.51 -2.88
CA TRP A 44 1.06 -2.98 -1.89
C TRP A 44 1.75 -4.05 -1.06
N ARG A 45 1.43 -5.34 -1.26
CA ARG A 45 2.03 -6.46 -0.50
C ARG A 45 1.81 -6.32 1.01
N LEU A 46 0.63 -5.81 1.37
CA LEU A 46 0.17 -5.70 2.74
C LEU A 46 -0.54 -7.00 3.14
N HIS A 47 -0.02 -7.69 4.14
CA HIS A 47 -0.50 -9.04 4.51
C HIS A 47 -1.24 -9.10 5.84
N GLN A 48 -0.90 -8.24 6.80
CA GLN A 48 -1.42 -8.32 8.17
C GLN A 48 -2.08 -7.00 8.57
N ILE A 49 -3.04 -6.56 7.75
CA ILE A 49 -3.73 -5.28 7.95
C ILE A 49 -4.67 -5.40 9.15
N PRO A 50 -4.52 -4.59 10.21
CA PRO A 50 -5.46 -4.56 11.31
C PRO A 50 -6.83 -4.10 10.81
N SER A 51 -7.90 -4.74 11.28
CA SER A 51 -9.26 -4.43 10.82
C SER A 51 -9.68 -2.99 11.11
N SER A 52 -9.16 -2.38 12.19
CA SER A 52 -9.35 -0.97 12.55
C SER A 52 -8.82 0.01 11.51
N GLU A 53 -7.83 -0.39 10.71
CA GLU A 53 -7.14 0.49 9.76
C GLU A 53 -7.75 0.44 8.35
N LEU A 54 -8.57 -0.58 8.06
CA LEU A 54 -9.22 -0.73 6.75
C LEU A 54 -9.99 0.51 6.28
N PRO A 55 -10.75 1.24 7.13
CA PRO A 55 -11.42 2.47 6.71
C PRO A 55 -10.45 3.53 6.20
N GLN A 56 -9.28 3.68 6.84
CA GLN A 56 -8.27 4.66 6.42
C GLN A 56 -7.66 4.30 5.07
N LEU A 57 -7.43 3.00 4.84
CA LEU A 57 -6.89 2.49 3.58
C LEU A 57 -7.87 2.60 2.40
N GLN A 58 -9.17 2.78 2.67
CA GLN A 58 -10.16 3.00 1.60
C GLN A 58 -10.12 4.41 1.00
N ARG A 59 -9.40 5.35 1.62
CA ARG A 59 -9.23 6.71 1.09
C ARG A 59 -8.70 6.67 -0.35
N PRO A 60 -9.09 7.62 -1.22
CA PRO A 60 -8.54 7.72 -2.55
C PRO A 60 -7.01 7.84 -2.52
N LEU A 61 -6.36 7.10 -3.41
CA LEU A 61 -4.91 7.12 -3.57
C LEU A 61 -4.43 8.42 -4.18
N LEU A 62 -3.22 8.81 -3.81
CA LEU A 62 -2.63 10.04 -4.28
C LEU A 62 -1.91 9.84 -5.60
N SER A 63 -2.11 10.78 -6.52
CA SER A 63 -1.39 10.87 -7.77
C SER A 63 0.00 11.49 -7.58
N VAL A 64 0.86 11.36 -8.59
CA VAL A 64 2.15 12.07 -8.64
C VAL A 64 1.96 13.58 -8.50
N LYS A 65 0.93 14.14 -9.15
CA LYS A 65 0.59 15.56 -9.06
C LYS A 65 0.37 16.00 -7.61
N GLN A 66 -0.49 15.29 -6.89
CA GLN A 66 -0.76 15.60 -5.49
C GLN A 66 0.48 15.44 -4.62
N LEU A 67 1.30 14.41 -4.86
CA LEU A 67 2.55 14.23 -4.11
C LEU A 67 3.55 15.37 -4.39
N ALA A 68 3.63 15.83 -5.63
CA ALA A 68 4.49 16.94 -6.04
C ALA A 68 4.04 18.26 -5.41
N GLU A 69 2.73 18.54 -5.41
CA GLU A 69 2.12 19.69 -4.72
C GLU A 69 2.43 19.66 -3.21
N MET A 70 2.30 18.51 -2.55
CA MET A 70 2.63 18.36 -1.13
C MET A 70 4.12 18.56 -0.82
N ALA A 71 4.99 18.22 -1.77
CA ALA A 71 6.44 18.34 -1.67
C ALA A 71 6.97 19.72 -2.10
N GLY A 72 6.12 20.57 -2.69
CA GLY A 72 6.53 21.88 -3.23
C GLY A 72 7.46 21.77 -4.45
N VAL A 73 7.28 20.75 -5.28
CA VAL A 73 8.12 20.51 -6.47
C VAL A 73 7.27 20.16 -7.70
N GLU A 74 7.93 20.07 -8.85
CA GLU A 74 7.29 19.68 -10.11
C GLU A 74 7.07 18.16 -10.21
N GLU A 75 6.02 17.74 -10.93
CA GLU A 75 5.69 16.32 -11.13
C GLU A 75 6.85 15.51 -11.71
N HIS A 76 7.60 16.09 -12.65
CA HIS A 76 8.72 15.42 -13.30
C HIS A 76 9.85 15.10 -12.31
N THR A 77 10.04 15.92 -11.28
CA THR A 77 11.02 15.70 -10.21
C THR A 77 10.67 14.45 -9.41
N ILE A 78 9.41 14.33 -8.97
CA ILE A 78 8.91 13.14 -8.26
C ILE A 78 9.05 11.87 -9.12
N ARG A 79 8.71 11.95 -10.41
CA ARG A 79 8.84 10.81 -11.33
C ARG A 79 10.28 10.37 -11.48
N ARG A 80 11.20 11.32 -11.69
CA ARG A 80 12.63 11.06 -11.85
C ARG A 80 13.21 10.45 -10.59
N ALA A 81 12.98 11.08 -9.43
CA ALA A 81 13.44 10.58 -8.14
C ALA A 81 12.93 9.16 -7.85
N GLY A 82 11.65 8.87 -8.17
CA GLY A 82 11.08 7.54 -8.03
C GLY A 82 11.70 6.48 -8.97
N ASN A 83 12.07 6.87 -10.18
CA ASN A 83 12.72 5.99 -11.17
C ASN A 83 14.16 5.67 -10.79
N GLU A 84 14.93 6.72 -10.48
CA GLU A 84 16.34 6.63 -10.13
C GLU A 84 16.54 6.09 -8.70
N ARG A 85 15.44 5.95 -7.94
CA ARG A 85 15.43 5.62 -6.51
C ARG A 85 16.36 6.54 -5.72
N ASP A 86 16.34 7.83 -6.08
CA ASP A 86 17.23 8.82 -5.48
C ASP A 86 16.99 8.88 -3.96
N PRO A 87 17.97 8.44 -3.14
CA PRO A 87 17.80 8.31 -1.70
C PRO A 87 17.60 9.66 -1.02
N LYS A 88 17.97 10.78 -1.66
CA LYS A 88 17.75 12.14 -1.14
C LYS A 88 16.27 12.42 -0.88
N TRP A 89 15.39 11.93 -1.75
CA TRP A 89 13.96 12.24 -1.68
C TRP A 89 13.20 11.31 -0.72
N ARG A 90 13.77 10.14 -0.40
CA ARG A 90 13.16 9.11 0.46
C ARG A 90 11.69 8.85 0.12
N LEU A 91 11.33 8.88 -1.17
CA LEU A 91 9.92 8.88 -1.59
C LEU A 91 9.15 7.66 -1.03
N PRO A 92 7.85 7.83 -0.70
CA PRO A 92 7.03 6.73 -0.25
C PRO A 92 6.86 5.67 -1.34
N HIS A 93 6.55 4.44 -0.92
CA HIS A 93 6.27 3.35 -1.85
C HIS A 93 5.07 3.68 -2.74
N HIS A 94 5.12 3.25 -4.00
CA HIS A 94 4.04 3.46 -4.97
C HIS A 94 3.69 2.18 -5.72
N ALA A 95 2.45 2.14 -6.19
CA ALA A 95 1.98 1.14 -7.14
C ALA A 95 1.90 1.74 -8.55
N ASP A 96 2.40 1.00 -9.54
CA ASP A 96 2.20 1.29 -10.95
C ASP A 96 0.92 0.58 -11.44
N LEU A 97 -0.09 1.36 -11.83
CA LEU A 97 -1.35 0.87 -12.41
C LEU A 97 -1.33 0.88 -13.95
N GLY A 98 -0.14 1.09 -14.53
CA GLY A 98 0.12 1.23 -15.95
C GLY A 98 1.31 2.15 -16.21
N PRO A 99 1.78 2.29 -17.46
CA PRO A 99 3.06 2.92 -17.80
C PRO A 99 3.24 4.38 -17.31
N ARG A 100 2.13 5.08 -17.04
CA ARG A 100 2.14 6.49 -16.61
C ARG A 100 1.33 6.77 -15.35
N ILE A 101 0.72 5.73 -14.77
CA ILE A 101 -0.24 5.87 -13.68
C ILE A 101 0.39 5.32 -12.40
N ARG A 102 1.03 6.21 -11.64
CA ARG A 102 1.52 5.91 -10.29
C ARG A 102 0.53 6.35 -9.24
N ARG A 103 0.35 5.52 -8.23
CA ARG A 103 -0.49 5.81 -7.07
C ARG A 103 0.24 5.54 -5.78
N TYR A 104 0.05 6.46 -4.84
CA TYR A 104 0.63 6.40 -3.50
C TYR A 104 -0.48 6.18 -2.49
N LEU A 105 -0.20 5.29 -1.54
CA LEU A 105 -1.10 5.03 -0.43
C LEU A 105 -1.05 6.22 0.54
N PRO A 106 -2.19 6.82 0.93
CA PRO A 106 -2.19 7.97 1.83
C PRO A 106 -1.40 7.72 3.12
N ALA A 107 -1.54 6.54 3.74
CA ALA A 107 -0.80 6.18 4.94
C ALA A 107 0.74 6.16 4.74
N HIS A 108 1.23 5.75 3.56
CA HIS A 108 2.67 5.84 3.25
C HIS A 108 3.12 7.28 3.09
N VAL A 109 2.29 8.12 2.47
CA VAL A 109 2.59 9.54 2.26
C VAL A 109 2.58 10.29 3.59
N ASP A 110 1.61 10.02 4.46
CA ASP A 110 1.50 10.66 5.77
C ASP A 110 2.73 10.36 6.63
N ALA A 111 3.15 9.09 6.74
CA ALA A 111 4.38 8.71 7.45
C ALA A 111 5.65 9.35 6.83
N TRP A 112 5.74 9.40 5.49
CA TRP A 112 6.83 10.09 4.80
C TRP A 112 6.89 11.59 5.11
N ARG A 113 5.74 12.28 5.09
CA ARG A 113 5.66 13.72 5.38
C ARG A 113 6.00 14.06 6.82
N LEU A 114 5.62 13.19 7.75
CA LEU A 114 5.91 13.36 9.17
C LEU A 114 7.31 12.86 9.56
N ASN A 115 8.04 12.25 8.62
CA ASN A 115 9.32 11.58 8.87
C ASN A 115 9.22 10.55 10.00
N GLU A 116 8.07 9.87 10.07
CA GLU A 116 7.80 8.79 11.02
C GLU A 116 8.10 7.43 10.38
N PRO A 117 8.52 6.43 11.18
CA PRO A 117 8.62 5.07 10.67
C PRO A 117 7.23 4.57 10.23
N PHE A 118 7.20 3.69 9.24
CA PHE A 118 5.95 3.02 8.88
C PHE A 118 5.53 2.10 10.03
N GLU A 119 4.22 1.96 10.21
CA GLU A 119 3.68 0.87 11.00
C GLU A 119 4.09 -0.49 10.40
N TRP A 120 4.38 -1.46 11.25
CA TRP A 120 4.92 -2.78 10.85
C TRP A 120 4.03 -3.56 9.86
N TRP A 121 2.73 -3.26 9.83
CA TRP A 121 1.74 -3.87 8.94
C TRP A 121 1.62 -3.14 7.60
N LEU A 122 2.14 -1.91 7.52
CA LEU A 122 2.13 -1.03 6.36
C LEU A 122 3.38 -1.22 5.49
N GLU A 123 4.41 -1.89 6.02
CA GLU A 123 5.60 -2.26 5.26
C GLU A 123 5.29 -3.34 4.21
N PRO A 124 5.67 -3.14 2.93
CA PRO A 124 5.54 -4.17 1.89
C PRO A 124 6.35 -5.41 2.27
N ARG A 125 5.70 -6.58 2.41
CA ARG A 125 6.41 -7.83 2.70
C ARG A 125 6.59 -8.66 1.44
N PHE A 126 7.82 -9.09 1.20
CA PHE A 126 8.18 -9.97 0.09
C PHE A 126 8.18 -11.41 0.60
N GLY A 127 7.07 -12.16 0.39
CA GLY A 127 6.92 -13.54 0.89
C GLY A 127 5.50 -14.11 0.71
N LYS A 128 5.29 -15.40 1.03
CA LYS A 128 3.97 -16.07 0.93
C LYS A 128 2.94 -15.40 1.83
N ALA A 129 1.71 -15.28 1.31
CA ALA A 129 0.66 -14.47 1.90
C ALA A 129 0.30 -14.85 3.34
N VAL A 130 0.35 -13.87 4.25
CA VAL A 130 -0.12 -14.04 5.65
C VAL A 130 -1.55 -13.53 5.80
N ARG A 131 -2.28 -14.13 6.75
CA ARG A 131 -3.71 -13.87 7.06
C ARG A 131 -3.89 -12.55 7.81
N LEU A 132 -5.12 -12.01 7.74
CA LEU A 132 -5.62 -10.93 8.59
C LEU A 132 -5.40 -11.27 10.07
N VAL A 133 -4.88 -10.32 10.84
CA VAL A 133 -4.67 -10.44 12.27
C VAL A 133 -5.79 -9.67 12.96
N ASP A 134 -6.66 -10.36 13.69
CA ASP A 134 -7.59 -9.69 14.59
C ASP A 134 -6.81 -9.18 15.79
N THR A 135 -6.64 -7.85 15.87
CA THR A 135 -5.99 -7.17 17.00
C THR A 135 -6.99 -6.75 18.08
N THR A 136 -8.08 -7.50 18.26
CA THR A 136 -8.98 -7.33 19.40
C THR A 136 -8.47 -8.18 20.58
N GLY A 137 -7.45 -7.65 21.24
CA GLY A 137 -6.89 -8.22 22.46
C GLY A 137 -5.61 -7.48 22.83
N GLY A 138 -5.60 -6.83 24.00
CA GLY A 138 -4.47 -6.06 24.51
C GLY A 138 -3.18 -6.88 24.61
N ASP A 139 -2.05 -6.18 24.70
CA ASP A 139 -0.67 -6.68 24.88
C ASP A 139 0.17 -7.03 23.65
N THR A 140 -0.03 -6.38 22.50
CA THR A 140 0.86 -6.55 21.32
C THR A 140 2.14 -5.70 21.31
N ALA A 141 2.34 -4.80 22.28
CA ALA A 141 3.58 -4.00 22.34
C ALA A 141 4.84 -4.83 22.66
N LYS A 142 4.70 -6.06 23.17
CA LYS A 142 5.85 -6.94 23.50
C LYS A 142 6.09 -8.09 22.52
N ALA A 143 5.12 -8.42 21.67
CA ALA A 143 5.24 -9.54 20.72
C ALA A 143 6.02 -9.15 19.45
N SER A 144 5.91 -7.89 19.01
CA SER A 144 6.55 -7.41 17.77
C SER A 144 8.08 -7.36 17.85
N THR A 145 8.65 -7.05 19.03
CA THR A 145 10.11 -7.05 19.24
C THR A 145 10.70 -8.47 19.22
N MET A 146 9.97 -9.46 19.73
CA MET A 146 10.44 -10.85 19.82
C MET A 146 10.45 -11.57 18.47
N LEU A 147 9.53 -11.22 17.54
CA LEU A 147 9.51 -11.82 16.20
C LEU A 147 10.66 -11.30 15.31
N TYR A 148 11.12 -10.06 15.55
CA TYR A 148 12.21 -9.45 14.79
C TYR A 148 13.58 -10.09 15.09
N LEU A 149 13.79 -10.57 16.32
CA LEU A 149 15.03 -11.21 16.73
C LEU A 149 15.13 -12.65 16.20
N ARG A 150 14.02 -13.40 16.16
CA ARG A 150 14.02 -14.81 15.72
C ARG A 150 14.29 -14.99 14.22
N ASN A 151 13.89 -14.02 13.39
CA ASN A 151 14.13 -14.08 11.94
C ASN A 151 15.54 -13.63 11.52
N LYS A 152 16.27 -12.91 12.38
CA LYS A 152 17.69 -12.60 12.14
C LYS A 152 18.59 -13.81 12.36
N GLU A 153 18.20 -14.72 13.25
CA GLU A 153 18.96 -15.94 13.55
C GLU A 153 18.80 -17.04 12.49
N GLN A 154 17.75 -16.99 11.66
CA GLN A 154 17.49 -18.01 10.62
C GLN A 154 17.99 -17.64 9.21
N SER A 155 18.43 -16.40 8.98
CA SER A 155 19.00 -15.95 7.70
C SER A 155 20.53 -15.89 7.70
N GLY A 156 21.18 -16.51 8.68
CA GLY A 156 22.63 -16.65 8.75
C GLY A 156 23.07 -18.11 8.64
N CYS A 157 23.04 -18.64 7.42
CA CYS A 157 23.95 -19.68 6.87
C CYS A 157 23.63 -19.90 5.39
#